data_AF-A0A2E0YVS1-F1
#
_entry.id   AF-A0A2E0YVS1-F1
#
_cell.length_a   1.000
_cell.length_b   1.000
_cell.length_c   1.000
_cell.angle_alpha   90.00
_cell.angle_beta   90.00
_cell.angle_gamma   90.00
#
_symmetry.space_group_name_H-M   'P 1'
#
loop_
_entity.id
_entity.type
_entity.pdbx_description
1 polymer ?
#
loop_
_entity_poly.entity_id
_entity_poly.type
_entity_poly.pdbx_seq_one_letter_code
_entity_poly.pdbx_strand_id
1 'polypeptide(L)'
;MRAPVVACLVVLLQACATVPGDAPAAGSPAAGSPATGQPEPELTLNLPAADDCACDPVTARDMTFLEKGLSALAGGDHIEAVTYFQRYQRMETSPLANWEAGIAIAYDSMLSQSPFYDRGAALDSYRRLRSDEVDETRAHREILLMRDALVALGELQAEVAQLQLDKSELSEDLAKREEALKRLRELTLGQKAGAP
;
A
#
# COMPACT_ATOMS: atom_id res chain seq x y z
N MET A 1 13.93 18.95 47.36
CA MET A 1 12.46 18.73 47.44
C MET A 1 12.14 17.63 46.43
N ARG A 2 11.79 16.43 46.91
CA ARG A 2 10.41 15.89 46.98
C ARG A 2 9.75 15.67 45.61
N ALA A 3 9.76 14.40 45.19
CA ALA A 3 8.86 13.81 44.18
C ALA A 3 7.56 13.30 44.90
N PRO A 4 6.80 12.31 44.38
CA PRO A 4 6.27 12.08 43.02
C PRO A 4 4.72 11.93 43.03
N VAL A 5 4.04 11.90 41.88
CA VAL A 5 2.79 11.10 41.72
C VAL A 5 2.69 10.52 40.30
N VAL A 6 2.88 9.21 40.20
CA VAL A 6 2.24 8.34 39.19
C VAL A 6 1.12 7.61 39.91
N ALA A 7 -0.13 7.69 39.42
CA ALA A 7 -1.22 6.72 39.59
C ALA A 7 -2.59 7.37 39.32
N CYS A 8 -3.57 6.55 38.92
CA CYS A 8 -4.99 6.87 38.70
C CYS A 8 -5.23 7.82 37.50
N LEU A 9 -6.01 7.47 36.48
CA LEU A 9 -7.32 6.81 36.59
C LEU A 9 -7.56 5.80 35.43
N VAL A 10 -7.16 4.55 35.62
CA VAL A 10 -7.94 3.42 35.06
C VAL A 10 -9.19 3.26 35.94
N VAL A 11 -10.25 2.68 35.38
CA VAL A 11 -11.63 2.58 35.93
C VAL A 11 -12.51 3.78 35.57
N LEU A 12 -13.36 3.58 34.56
CA LEU A 12 -14.81 3.87 34.59
C LEU A 12 -15.52 3.05 33.48
N LEU A 13 -15.24 1.75 33.45
CA LEU A 13 -16.11 0.74 32.84
C LEU A 13 -17.15 0.33 33.89
N GLN A 14 -18.35 -0.06 33.41
CA GLN A 14 -19.55 -0.40 34.19
C GLN A 14 -20.29 0.83 34.77
N ALA A 15 -21.62 0.90 34.78
CA ALA A 15 -22.60 -0.19 34.69
C ALA A 15 -23.87 0.15 33.88
N CYS A 16 -24.57 -0.89 33.43
CA CYS A 16 -25.93 -0.81 32.88
C CYS A 16 -26.99 -0.68 33.98
N ALA A 17 -28.09 0.04 33.69
CA ALA A 17 -29.41 -0.09 34.32
C ALA A 17 -30.47 0.28 33.27
N THR A 18 -31.19 -0.67 32.65
CA THR A 18 -32.49 -1.25 33.09
C THR A 18 -33.59 -0.19 33.31
N VAL A 19 -34.56 -0.01 32.40
CA VAL A 19 -35.85 -0.77 32.24
C VAL A 19 -36.80 -0.50 33.43
N PRO A 20 -38.14 -0.24 33.28
CA PRO A 20 -39.13 -0.64 32.24
C PRO A 20 -39.92 0.57 31.63
N GLY A 21 -41.01 0.47 30.85
CA GLY A 21 -41.95 -0.57 30.38
C GLY A 21 -42.79 0.02 29.20
N ASP A 22 -43.79 -0.61 28.59
CA ASP A 22 -44.59 -1.80 28.93
C ASP A 22 -44.90 -2.65 27.67
N ALA A 23 -45.16 -3.95 27.87
CA ALA A 23 -45.79 -4.87 26.89
C ALA A 23 -47.34 -4.80 27.04
N PRO A 24 -48.22 -5.56 26.33
CA PRO A 24 -48.03 -6.73 25.45
C PRO A 24 -48.87 -6.62 24.12
N ALA A 25 -49.25 -7.62 23.32
CA ALA A 25 -49.32 -9.08 23.47
C ALA A 25 -49.41 -9.87 22.13
N ALA A 26 -49.05 -11.16 22.20
CA ALA A 26 -49.50 -12.31 21.38
C ALA A 26 -49.23 -12.33 19.85
N GLY A 27 -48.76 -13.44 19.25
CA GLY A 27 -48.45 -14.77 19.82
C GLY A 27 -47.68 -15.69 18.84
N SER A 28 -47.17 -16.81 19.37
CA SER A 28 -46.33 -17.85 18.72
C SER A 28 -47.16 -19.16 18.52
N PRO A 29 -46.64 -20.33 18.03
CA PRO A 29 -45.22 -20.72 17.81
C PRO A 29 -44.84 -21.71 16.65
N ALA A 30 -43.51 -21.84 16.45
CA ALA A 30 -42.70 -23.04 16.12
C ALA A 30 -42.91 -23.82 14.79
N ALA A 31 -41.90 -24.46 14.17
CA ALA A 31 -40.45 -24.63 14.41
C ALA A 31 -39.71 -24.62 13.04
N GLY A 32 -38.39 -24.72 12.86
CA GLY A 32 -37.16 -24.92 13.66
C GLY A 32 -35.95 -24.88 12.68
N SER A 33 -34.66 -25.05 12.98
CA SER A 33 -33.85 -25.42 14.17
C SER A 33 -32.53 -24.60 14.12
N PRO A 34 -31.56 -24.71 15.07
CA PRO A 34 -30.77 -23.54 15.48
C PRO A 34 -29.43 -23.31 14.76
N ALA A 35 -29.07 -22.03 14.61
CA ALA A 35 -27.69 -21.54 14.65
C ALA A 35 -27.68 -20.19 15.38
N THR A 36 -26.82 -20.04 16.39
CA THR A 36 -26.67 -18.79 17.17
C THR A 36 -25.87 -17.76 16.40
N GLY A 37 -26.47 -17.16 15.37
CA GLY A 37 -25.98 -15.95 14.74
C GLY A 37 -26.32 -14.74 15.62
N GLN A 38 -25.30 -14.09 16.19
CA GLN A 38 -25.46 -12.70 16.64
C GLN A 38 -25.81 -11.87 15.39
N PRO A 39 -26.81 -10.97 15.45
CA PRO A 39 -27.08 -10.07 14.33
C PRO A 39 -25.85 -9.18 14.14
N GLU A 40 -25.25 -9.25 12.96
CA GLU A 40 -24.18 -8.34 12.56
C GLU A 40 -24.74 -6.92 12.59
N PRO A 41 -24.14 -5.97 13.35
CA PRO A 41 -24.73 -4.66 13.55
C PRO A 41 -24.74 -3.90 12.22
N GLU A 42 -25.95 -3.58 11.73
CA GLU A 42 -26.11 -2.78 10.52
C GLU A 42 -25.45 -1.41 10.71
N LEU A 43 -24.33 -1.20 10.04
CA LEU A 43 -23.61 0.05 10.07
C LEU A 43 -24.38 1.08 9.25
N THR A 44 -25.32 1.77 9.89
CA THR A 44 -25.97 2.96 9.33
C THR A 44 -24.97 4.11 9.30
N LEU A 45 -24.23 4.24 8.19
CA LEU A 45 -23.44 5.44 7.96
C LEU A 45 -24.39 6.63 7.85
N ASN A 46 -24.19 7.66 8.68
CA ASN A 46 -24.90 8.95 8.59
C ASN A 46 -24.39 9.79 7.40
N LEU A 47 -24.38 9.20 6.20
CA LEU A 47 -24.29 9.99 4.97
C LEU A 47 -25.62 10.75 4.80
N PRO A 48 -25.62 11.89 4.08
CA PRO A 48 -26.87 12.38 3.50
C PRO A 48 -27.53 11.25 2.70
N ALA A 49 -28.86 11.24 2.63
CA ALA A 49 -29.56 10.32 1.74
C ALA A 49 -28.91 10.42 0.35
N ALA A 50 -28.66 9.27 -0.28
CA ALA A 50 -28.18 9.25 -1.64
C ALA A 50 -29.33 9.72 -2.54
N ASP A 51 -29.46 11.04 -2.69
CA ASP A 51 -30.04 11.63 -3.89
C ASP A 51 -29.38 10.92 -5.07
N ASP A 52 -30.19 10.36 -5.98
CA ASP A 52 -29.70 9.62 -7.13
C ASP A 52 -28.54 10.40 -7.74
N CYS A 53 -27.33 9.81 -7.79
CA CYS A 53 -26.24 10.47 -8.47
C CYS A 53 -26.59 10.48 -9.95
N ALA A 54 -27.24 11.56 -10.38
CA ALA A 54 -27.08 12.17 -11.68
C ALA A 54 -25.62 12.68 -11.78
N CYS A 55 -24.71 11.73 -11.63
CA CYS A 55 -23.36 11.73 -12.12
C CYS A 55 -23.52 11.85 -13.62
N ASP A 56 -23.70 13.10 -14.10
CA ASP A 56 -23.95 13.41 -15.52
C ASP A 56 -22.96 12.57 -16.33
N PRO A 57 -23.43 11.73 -17.27
CA PRO A 57 -22.54 10.88 -18.03
C PRO A 57 -21.57 11.81 -18.71
N VAL A 58 -20.30 11.78 -18.27
CA VAL A 58 -19.29 12.78 -18.61
C VAL A 58 -19.33 12.93 -20.12
N THR A 59 -19.91 14.04 -20.58
CA THR A 59 -20.20 14.26 -22.00
C THR A 59 -18.92 13.92 -22.73
N ALA A 60 -18.99 13.03 -23.72
CA ALA A 60 -17.82 12.47 -24.39
C ALA A 60 -17.04 13.58 -25.12
N ARG A 61 -16.27 14.33 -24.35
CA ARG A 61 -15.26 15.29 -24.80
C ARG A 61 -14.17 14.46 -25.43
N ASP A 62 -13.56 15.01 -26.47
CA ASP A 62 -12.45 14.37 -27.16
C ASP A 62 -11.24 14.30 -26.22
N MET A 63 -11.19 13.26 -25.38
CA MET A 63 -10.08 13.02 -24.47
C MET A 63 -8.78 12.92 -25.27
N THR A 64 -7.78 13.65 -24.80
CA THR A 64 -6.42 13.59 -25.27
C THR A 64 -5.85 12.17 -25.14
N PHE A 65 -4.76 11.87 -25.85
CA PHE A 65 -4.10 10.58 -25.66
C PHE A 65 -3.51 10.42 -24.26
N LEU A 66 -3.14 11.51 -23.58
CA LEU A 66 -2.71 11.47 -22.19
C LEU A 66 -3.85 11.04 -21.26
N GLU A 67 -5.02 11.69 -21.34
CA GLU A 67 -6.20 11.34 -20.53
C GLU A 67 -6.70 9.91 -20.78
N LYS A 68 -6.66 9.44 -22.03
CA LYS A 68 -6.97 8.04 -22.37
C LYS A 68 -5.98 7.06 -21.74
N GLY A 69 -4.68 7.38 -21.76
CA GLY A 69 -3.66 6.58 -21.10
C GLY A 69 -3.84 6.54 -19.57
N LEU A 70 -4.14 7.69 -18.95
CA LEU A 70 -4.43 7.79 -17.52
C LEU A 70 -5.68 6.99 -17.13
N SER A 71 -6.74 7.06 -17.94
CA SER A 71 -7.98 6.30 -17.73
C SER A 71 -7.77 4.78 -17.85
N ALA A 72 -7.04 4.33 -18.88
CA ALA A 72 -6.68 2.92 -19.04
C ALA A 72 -5.81 2.42 -17.88
N LEU A 73 -4.82 3.21 -17.44
CA LEU A 73 -3.95 2.90 -16.30
C LEU A 73 -4.76 2.77 -14.99
N ALA A 74 -5.70 3.69 -14.75
CA ALA A 74 -6.60 3.63 -13.60
C ALA A 74 -7.55 2.42 -13.64
N GLY A 75 -7.91 1.96 -14.84
CA GLY A 75 -8.66 0.71 -15.07
C GLY A 75 -7.81 -0.57 -14.97
N GLY A 76 -6.48 -0.45 -14.86
CA GLY A 76 -5.54 -1.59 -14.86
C GLY A 76 -5.19 -2.15 -16.25
N ASP A 77 -5.60 -1.49 -17.35
CA ASP A 77 -5.14 -1.87 -18.69
C ASP A 77 -3.80 -1.20 -19.01
N HIS A 78 -2.74 -1.81 -18.49
CA HIS A 78 -1.36 -1.39 -18.67
C HIS A 78 -0.93 -1.36 -20.15
N ILE A 79 -1.46 -2.26 -20.99
CA ILE A 79 -1.10 -2.35 -22.41
C ILE A 79 -1.72 -1.18 -23.19
N GLU A 80 -3.02 -0.92 -22.97
CA GLU A 80 -3.69 0.22 -23.61
C GLU A 80 -3.14 1.55 -23.09
N ALA A 81 -2.85 1.66 -21.78
CA ALA A 81 -2.24 2.82 -21.16
C ALA A 81 -0.90 3.21 -21.81
N VAL A 82 0.07 2.29 -21.85
CA VAL A 82 1.37 2.52 -22.48
C VAL A 82 1.23 2.81 -23.98
N THR A 83 0.29 2.16 -24.67
CA THR A 83 0.00 2.44 -26.09
C THR A 83 -0.46 3.89 -26.30
N TYR A 84 -1.32 4.41 -25.41
CA TYR A 84 -1.77 5.80 -25.45
C TYR A 84 -0.67 6.78 -25.07
N PHE A 85 0.13 6.52 -24.03
CA PHE A 85 1.27 7.39 -23.66
C PHE A 85 2.30 7.50 -24.79
N GLN A 86 2.68 6.38 -25.41
CA GLN A 86 3.56 6.42 -26.59
C GLN A 86 2.93 7.17 -27.78
N ARG A 87 1.60 7.11 -27.94
CA ARG A 87 0.90 7.88 -28.97
C ARG A 87 0.88 9.38 -28.65
N TYR A 88 0.76 9.75 -27.38
CA TYR A 88 0.86 11.13 -26.92
C TYR A 88 2.23 11.72 -27.28
N GLN A 89 3.33 11.04 -26.97
CA GLN A 89 4.70 11.45 -27.36
C GLN A 89 4.88 11.69 -28.86
N ARG A 90 4.25 10.86 -29.71
CA ARG A 90 4.36 10.98 -31.17
C ARG A 90 3.50 12.10 -31.78
N MET A 91 2.48 12.56 -31.08
CA MET A 91 1.51 13.56 -31.57
C MET A 91 1.80 14.95 -31.02
N GLU A 92 2.08 15.05 -29.73
CA GLU A 92 2.43 16.28 -29.02
C GLU A 92 3.96 16.36 -28.91
N THR A 93 4.64 16.83 -29.96
CA THR A 93 6.11 16.83 -30.08
C THR A 93 6.83 17.80 -29.11
N SER A 94 6.17 18.23 -28.02
CA SER A 94 6.76 19.15 -27.04
C SER A 94 7.67 18.41 -26.04
N PRO A 95 8.70 19.08 -25.47
CA PRO A 95 9.52 18.49 -24.42
C PRO A 95 8.70 18.06 -23.20
N LEU A 96 7.70 18.87 -22.82
CA LEU A 96 6.78 18.57 -21.71
C LEU A 96 6.00 17.27 -21.97
N ALA A 97 5.33 17.14 -23.12
CA ALA A 97 4.53 15.95 -23.43
C ALA A 97 5.39 14.67 -23.52
N ASN A 98 6.62 14.77 -24.02
CA ASN A 98 7.58 13.68 -24.01
C ASN A 98 7.94 13.25 -22.59
N TRP A 99 8.22 14.21 -21.72
CA TRP A 99 8.51 14.00 -20.31
C TRP A 99 7.30 13.39 -19.57
N GLU A 100 6.10 13.91 -19.78
CA GLU A 100 4.88 13.46 -19.10
C GLU A 100 4.56 11.99 -19.40
N ALA A 101 4.51 11.61 -20.67
CA ALA A 101 4.35 10.20 -21.03
C ALA A 101 5.58 9.36 -20.64
N GLY A 102 6.77 9.94 -20.58
CA GLY A 102 7.96 9.26 -20.05
C GLY A 102 7.79 8.88 -18.58
N ILE A 103 7.30 9.81 -17.75
CA ILE A 103 6.96 9.60 -16.34
C ILE A 103 5.85 8.55 -16.20
N ALA A 104 4.78 8.65 -16.99
CA ALA A 104 3.66 7.71 -16.94
C ALA A 104 4.07 6.27 -17.33
N ILE A 105 4.89 6.11 -18.37
CA ILE A 105 5.45 4.80 -18.77
C ILE A 105 6.44 4.28 -17.73
N ALA A 106 7.30 5.13 -17.17
CA ALA A 106 8.23 4.71 -16.10
C ALA A 106 7.47 4.28 -14.83
N TYR A 107 6.37 4.97 -14.50
CA TYR A 107 5.48 4.59 -13.40
C TYR A 107 4.81 3.25 -13.66
N ASP A 108 4.24 3.04 -14.86
CA ASP A 108 3.64 1.77 -15.24
C ASP A 108 4.62 0.59 -15.14
N SER A 109 5.85 0.75 -15.67
CA SER A 109 6.93 -0.23 -15.55
C SER A 109 7.44 -0.46 -14.13
N MET A 110 7.05 0.37 -13.15
CA MET A 110 7.33 0.15 -11.73
C MET A 110 6.29 -0.77 -11.05
N LEU A 111 5.12 -0.94 -11.66
CA LEU A 111 4.01 -1.70 -11.10
C LEU A 111 4.17 -3.19 -11.38
N SER A 112 4.17 -4.03 -10.34
CA SER A 112 4.37 -5.49 -10.45
C SER A 112 3.32 -6.24 -11.29
N GLN A 113 2.17 -5.59 -11.50
CA GLN A 113 1.05 -6.08 -12.30
C GLN A 113 1.14 -5.66 -13.79
N SER A 114 2.02 -4.72 -14.14
CA SER A 114 2.23 -4.34 -15.54
C SER A 114 2.97 -5.44 -16.30
N PRO A 115 2.56 -5.79 -17.53
CA PRO A 115 3.35 -6.63 -18.43
C PRO A 115 4.72 -6.04 -18.78
N PHE A 116 4.94 -4.75 -18.53
CA PHE A 116 6.19 -4.02 -18.76
C PHE A 116 7.00 -3.82 -17.46
N TYR A 117 6.72 -4.61 -16.42
CA TYR A 117 7.38 -4.51 -15.12
C TYR A 117 8.89 -4.79 -15.19
N ASP A 118 9.68 -3.73 -15.07
CA ASP A 118 11.12 -3.76 -14.84
C ASP A 118 11.49 -2.54 -13.98
N ARG A 119 11.62 -2.78 -12.67
CA ARG A 119 11.97 -1.72 -11.70
C ARG A 119 13.32 -1.06 -11.99
N GLY A 120 14.29 -1.82 -12.50
CA GLY A 120 15.62 -1.30 -12.81
C GLY A 120 15.55 -0.32 -13.97
N ALA A 121 14.98 -0.77 -15.09
CA ALA A 121 14.77 0.07 -16.27
C ALA A 121 13.84 1.26 -15.99
N ALA A 122 12.81 1.09 -15.15
CA ALA A 122 11.92 2.16 -14.72
C ALA A 122 12.67 3.25 -13.91
N LEU A 123 13.50 2.87 -12.93
CA LEU A 123 14.33 3.81 -12.18
C LEU A 123 15.41 4.47 -13.05
N ASP A 124 16.01 3.74 -14.00
CA ASP A 124 16.96 4.29 -14.97
C ASP A 124 16.30 5.25 -15.97
N SER A 125 15.03 5.01 -16.33
CA SER A 125 14.21 5.92 -17.14
C SER A 125 13.87 7.19 -16.34
N TYR A 126 13.34 7.02 -15.12
CA TYR A 126 13.00 8.13 -14.24
C TYR A 126 14.22 9.02 -13.91
N ARG A 127 15.40 8.43 -13.64
CA ARG A 127 16.62 9.20 -13.38
C ARG A 127 17.08 10.06 -14.57
N ARG A 128 16.79 9.65 -15.81
CA ARG A 128 17.03 10.46 -17.02
C ARG A 128 16.00 11.57 -17.16
N LEU A 129 14.71 11.26 -17.02
CA LEU A 129 13.61 12.24 -17.07
C LEU A 129 13.74 13.33 -16.00
N ARG A 130 14.30 13.00 -14.83
CA ARG A 130 14.60 13.97 -13.75
C ARG A 130 15.80 14.87 -14.06
N SER A 131 16.61 14.57 -15.08
CA SER A 131 17.68 15.45 -15.55
C SER A 131 17.26 16.37 -16.70
N ASP A 132 16.05 16.21 -17.23
CA ASP A 132 15.49 17.09 -18.26
C ASP A 132 14.95 18.39 -17.64
N GLU A 133 15.27 19.53 -18.24
CA GLU A 133 14.76 20.84 -17.81
C GLU A 133 13.37 21.09 -18.42
N VAL A 134 12.32 20.84 -17.64
CA VAL A 134 10.91 21.02 -18.02
C VAL A 134 10.17 21.95 -17.07
N ASP A 135 9.21 22.71 -17.61
CA ASP A 135 8.30 23.53 -16.83
C ASP A 135 7.18 22.68 -16.21
N GLU A 136 7.49 22.08 -15.06
CA GLU A 136 6.57 21.24 -14.29
C GLU A 136 5.30 21.99 -13.84
N THR A 137 5.30 23.34 -13.82
CA THR A 137 4.10 24.12 -13.45
C THR A 137 2.97 23.98 -14.47
N ARG A 138 3.31 23.51 -15.68
CA ARG A 138 2.37 23.25 -16.78
C ARG A 138 2.05 21.76 -16.95
N ALA A 139 2.66 20.88 -16.17
CA ALA A 139 2.40 19.45 -16.23
C ALA A 139 1.03 19.09 -15.62
N HIS A 140 0.43 18.01 -16.12
CA HIS A 140 -0.79 17.43 -15.58
C HIS A 140 -0.53 16.89 -14.16
N ARG A 141 -1.49 17.10 -13.25
CA ARG A 141 -1.31 16.81 -11.82
C ARG A 141 -1.09 15.33 -11.55
N GLU A 142 -1.74 14.48 -12.32
CA GLU A 142 -1.65 13.03 -12.31
C GLU A 142 -0.22 12.58 -12.62
N ILE A 143 0.47 13.27 -13.52
CA ILE A 143 1.87 13.03 -13.88
C ILE A 143 2.79 13.43 -12.73
N LEU A 144 2.57 14.59 -12.11
CA LEU A 144 3.33 15.01 -10.93
C LEU A 144 3.16 14.02 -9.77
N LEU A 145 1.96 13.49 -9.56
CA LEU A 145 1.70 12.45 -8.56
C LEU A 145 2.44 11.14 -8.89
N MET A 146 2.46 10.71 -10.15
CA MET A 146 3.22 9.52 -10.59
C MET A 146 4.73 9.72 -10.47
N ARG A 147 5.24 10.92 -10.76
CA ARG A 147 6.64 11.31 -10.53
C ARG A 147 7.01 11.21 -9.05
N ASP A 148 6.18 11.73 -8.16
CA ASP A 148 6.43 11.69 -6.71
C ASP A 148 6.32 10.26 -6.16
N ALA A 149 5.37 9.47 -6.68
CA ALA A 149 5.29 8.05 -6.39
C ALA A 149 6.54 7.28 -6.88
N LEU A 150 7.12 7.63 -8.03
CA LEU A 150 8.39 7.05 -8.51
C LEU A 150 9.56 7.34 -7.57
N VAL A 151 9.61 8.52 -6.94
CA VAL A 151 10.61 8.82 -5.89
C VAL A 151 10.43 7.89 -4.71
N ALA A 152 9.23 7.84 -4.13
CA ALA A 152 8.94 7.01 -2.96
C ALA A 152 9.16 5.50 -3.23
N LEU A 153 8.77 5.01 -4.41
CA LEU A 153 9.00 3.62 -4.83
C LEU A 153 10.49 3.32 -5.03
N GLY A 154 11.31 4.31 -5.42
CA GLY A 154 12.76 4.17 -5.51
C GLY A 154 13.44 4.14 -4.13
N GLU A 155 12.99 4.99 -3.20
CA GLU A 155 13.48 5.03 -1.81
C GLU A 155 13.16 3.72 -1.07
N LEU A 156 11.90 3.26 -1.12
CA LEU A 156 11.47 1.99 -0.56
C LEU A 156 12.24 0.79 -1.12
N GLN A 157 12.66 0.84 -2.39
CA GLN A 157 13.50 -0.22 -2.98
C GLN A 157 14.93 -0.23 -2.43
N ALA A 158 15.51 0.95 -2.16
CA ALA A 158 16.81 1.05 -1.53
C ALA A 158 16.76 0.52 -0.09
N GLU A 159 15.72 0.84 0.68
CA GLU A 159 15.49 0.31 2.02
C GLU A 159 15.32 -1.21 2.02
N VAL A 160 14.49 -1.76 1.12
CA VAL A 160 14.31 -3.22 0.98
C VAL A 160 15.63 -3.92 0.60
N ALA A 161 16.46 -3.32 -0.26
CA ALA A 161 17.77 -3.87 -0.60
C ALA A 161 18.71 -3.86 0.62
N GLN A 162 18.75 -2.78 1.40
CA GLN A 162 19.55 -2.71 2.62
C GLN A 162 19.10 -3.76 3.65
N LEU A 163 17.80 -3.89 3.91
CA LEU A 163 17.25 -4.89 4.83
C LEU A 163 17.57 -6.34 4.40
N GLN A 164 17.70 -6.60 3.10
CA GLN A 164 18.13 -7.91 2.60
C GLN A 164 19.62 -8.17 2.86
N LEU A 165 20.48 -7.15 2.72
CA LEU A 165 21.90 -7.23 3.07
C LEU A 165 22.08 -7.47 4.57
N ASP A 166 21.46 -6.63 5.42
CA ASP A 166 21.53 -6.74 6.88
C ASP A 166 21.06 -8.12 7.37
N LYS A 167 19.96 -8.62 6.81
CA LYS A 167 19.46 -9.98 7.09
C LYS A 167 20.49 -11.05 6.72
N SER A 168 21.17 -10.92 5.58
CA SER A 168 22.15 -11.90 5.13
C SER A 168 23.37 -11.93 6.06
N GLU A 169 23.92 -10.76 6.42
CA GLU A 169 25.04 -10.62 7.37
C GLU A 169 24.67 -11.21 8.73
N LEU A 170 23.53 -10.80 9.31
CA LEU A 170 23.06 -11.31 10.60
C LEU A 170 22.84 -12.83 10.59
N SER A 171 22.37 -13.39 9.47
CA SER A 171 22.19 -14.85 9.35
C SER A 171 23.51 -15.62 9.30
N GLU A 172 24.53 -15.07 8.64
CA GLU A 172 25.88 -15.65 8.62
C GLU A 172 26.53 -15.56 10.01
N ASP A 173 26.35 -14.44 10.69
CA ASP A 173 26.91 -14.19 12.03
C ASP A 173 26.26 -15.08 13.09
N LEU A 174 24.96 -15.35 13.01
CA LEU A 174 24.28 -16.34 13.85
C LEU A 174 24.81 -17.76 13.59
N ALA A 175 24.98 -18.16 12.33
CA ALA A 175 25.51 -19.48 11.99
C ALA A 175 26.93 -19.70 12.55
N LYS A 176 27.82 -18.69 12.45
CA LYS A 176 29.17 -18.71 13.06
C LYS A 176 29.11 -18.89 14.58
N ARG A 177 28.19 -18.19 15.25
CA ARG A 177 28.01 -18.26 16.72
C ARG A 177 27.47 -19.62 17.15
N GLU A 178 26.51 -20.18 16.42
CA GLU A 178 25.99 -21.54 16.66
C GLU A 178 27.08 -22.60 16.49
N GLU A 179 27.91 -22.49 15.46
CA GLU A 179 29.04 -23.41 15.27
C GLU A 179 30.08 -23.28 16.40
N ALA A 180 30.43 -22.06 16.81
CA ALA A 180 31.33 -21.83 17.94
C ALA A 180 30.78 -22.45 19.25
N LEU A 181 29.49 -22.27 19.53
CA LEU A 181 28.81 -22.87 20.68
C LEU A 181 28.81 -24.40 20.61
N LYS A 182 28.60 -24.98 19.42
CA LYS A 182 28.69 -26.43 19.20
C LYS A 182 30.09 -26.97 19.49
N ARG A 183 31.14 -26.33 18.96
CA ARG A 183 32.54 -26.70 19.23
C ARG A 183 32.88 -26.58 20.72
N LEU A 184 32.42 -25.51 21.40
CA LEU A 184 32.59 -25.35 22.86
C LEU A 184 31.86 -26.46 23.66
N ARG A 185 30.66 -26.86 23.23
CA ARG A 185 29.93 -27.99 23.83
C ARG A 185 30.67 -29.32 23.65
N GLU A 186 31.22 -29.57 22.47
CA GLU A 186 32.02 -30.77 22.19
C GLU A 186 33.30 -30.81 23.05
N LEU A 187 34.01 -29.68 23.17
CA LEU A 187 35.20 -29.55 24.02
C LEU A 187 34.90 -29.75 25.51
N THR A 188 33.83 -29.14 26.03
CA THR A 188 33.45 -29.25 27.45
C THR A 188 32.94 -30.64 27.82
N LEU A 189 32.25 -31.34 26.91
CA LEU A 189 31.88 -32.75 27.10
C LEU A 189 33.11 -33.67 27.03
N GLY A 190 34.05 -33.40 26.11
CA GLY A 190 35.32 -34.15 26.01
C GLY A 190 36.20 -34.02 27.26
N GLN A 191 36.32 -32.81 27.83
CA GLN A 191 37.08 -32.60 29.07
C GLN A 191 36.46 -33.31 30.28
N LYS A 192 35.13 -33.42 30.36
CA LYS A 192 34.44 -34.04 31.50
C LYS A 192 34.63 -35.57 31.56
N ALA A 193 35.04 -36.21 30.45
CA ALA A 193 35.38 -37.63 30.40
C ALA A 193 36.86 -37.92 30.72
N GLY A 194 37.71 -36.90 30.86
CA GLY A 194 39.15 -37.02 31.11
C GLY A 194 39.60 -36.68 32.53
N ALA A 195 38.67 -36.45 33.46
CA ALA A 195 38.98 -36.26 34.88
C ALA A 195 39.04 -37.63 35.59
N PRO A 196 40.13 -37.96 36.30
CA PRO A 196 40.29 -39.23 37.03
C PRO A 196 39.48 -39.29 38.33
#